data_AF-A0A970JSJ5-F1
#
_entry.id   AF-A0A970JSJ5-F1
#
_cell.length_a   1.000
_cell.length_b   1.000
_cell.length_c   1.000
_cell.angle_alpha   90.00
_cell.angle_beta   90.00
_cell.angle_gamma   90.00
#
_symmetry.space_group_name_H-M   'P 1'
#
loop_
_entity.id
_entity.type
_entity.pdbx_description
1 polymer ?
#
loop_
_entity_poly.entity_id
_entity_poly.type
_entity_poly.pdbx_seq_one_letter_code
_entity_poly.pdbx_strand_id
1 'polypeptide(L)'
;VKWLKRYGSLEAVLAAADQLPGKAGANLRASRDEALLFKHLTTIRVDAPIICCWNQCRLTADFSPLHSTLEEIGIRAKLPRTADSSS
;
A
#
# COMPACT_ATOMS: atom_id res chain seq x y z
N VAL A 1 -1.54 -5.86 -19.36
CA VAL A 1 -1.93 -4.41 -19.36
C VAL A 1 -2.90 -4.01 -20.48
N LYS A 2 -2.87 -4.61 -21.69
CA LYS A 2 -3.73 -4.23 -22.85
C LYS A 2 -5.23 -4.07 -22.52
N TRP A 3 -5.85 -5.05 -21.85
CA TRP A 3 -7.29 -4.99 -21.54
C TRP A 3 -7.63 -3.98 -20.45
N LEU A 4 -6.83 -3.90 -19.38
CA LEU A 4 -7.01 -2.86 -18.35
C LEU A 4 -6.91 -1.45 -18.95
N LYS A 5 -5.98 -1.21 -19.88
CA LYS A 5 -5.89 0.07 -20.61
C LYS A 5 -7.13 0.37 -21.45
N ARG A 6 -7.81 -0.66 -21.98
CA ARG A 6 -8.98 -0.51 -22.85
C ARG A 6 -10.28 -0.34 -22.07
N TYR A 7 -10.47 -1.11 -21.00
CA TYR A 7 -11.73 -1.20 -20.26
C TYR A 7 -11.71 -0.45 -18.92
N GLY A 8 -10.54 0.00 -18.45
CA GLY A 8 -10.39 0.86 -17.27
C GLY A 8 -10.33 0.12 -15.94
N SER A 9 -11.12 -0.94 -15.74
CA SER A 9 -11.16 -1.70 -14.48
C SER A 9 -11.20 -3.21 -14.71
N LEU A 10 -10.85 -3.99 -13.67
CA LEU A 10 -10.99 -5.45 -13.71
C LEU A 10 -12.45 -5.85 -13.95
N GLU A 11 -13.39 -5.19 -13.27
CA GLU A 11 -14.83 -5.43 -13.43
C GLU A 11 -15.29 -5.24 -14.87
N ALA A 12 -14.85 -4.16 -15.53
CA ALA A 12 -15.19 -3.89 -16.92
C ALA A 12 -14.58 -4.93 -17.87
N VAL A 13 -13.36 -5.40 -17.60
CA VAL A 13 -12.74 -6.51 -18.35
C VAL A 13 -13.54 -7.80 -18.16
N LEU A 14 -13.95 -8.13 -16.93
CA LEU A 14 -14.72 -9.33 -16.62
C LEU A 14 -16.12 -9.29 -17.23
N ALA A 15 -16.77 -8.12 -17.27
CA ALA A 15 -18.06 -7.92 -17.93
C ALA A 15 -17.97 -8.11 -19.46
N ALA A 16 -16.82 -7.80 -20.05
CA ALA A 16 -16.56 -8.00 -21.48
C ALA A 16 -15.87 -9.35 -21.79
N ALA A 17 -15.76 -10.27 -20.82
CA ALA A 17 -14.90 -11.45 -20.94
C ALA A 17 -15.27 -12.40 -22.11
N ASP A 18 -16.56 -12.45 -22.48
CA ASP A 18 -17.04 -13.26 -23.61
C ASP A 18 -16.55 -12.74 -24.97
N GLN A 19 -16.18 -11.45 -25.05
CA GLN A 19 -15.67 -10.81 -26.26
C GLN A 19 -14.14 -10.94 -26.38
N LEU A 20 -13.47 -11.51 -25.38
CA LEU A 20 -12.02 -11.61 -25.34
C LEU A 20 -11.54 -12.88 -26.05
N PRO A 21 -10.72 -12.77 -27.12
CA PRO A 21 -10.34 -13.91 -27.93
C PRO A 21 -9.23 -14.75 -27.29
N GLY A 22 -9.13 -16.00 -27.77
CA GLY A 22 -8.00 -16.90 -27.53
C GLY A 22 -7.89 -17.47 -26.11
N LYS A 23 -6.77 -18.15 -25.85
CA LYS A 23 -6.52 -18.87 -24.58
C LYS A 23 -6.57 -17.95 -23.37
N ALA A 24 -6.09 -16.71 -23.49
CA ALA A 24 -6.13 -15.74 -22.40
C ALA A 24 -7.57 -15.37 -22.01
N GLY A 25 -8.49 -15.21 -22.97
CA GLY A 25 -9.90 -14.95 -22.69
C GLY A 25 -10.60 -16.16 -22.08
N ALA A 26 -10.28 -17.37 -22.56
CA ALA A 26 -10.78 -18.62 -21.99
C ALA A 26 -10.35 -18.81 -20.52
N ASN A 27 -9.07 -18.58 -20.23
CA ASN A 27 -8.55 -18.66 -18.86
C ASN A 27 -9.20 -17.63 -17.95
N LEU A 28 -9.40 -16.39 -18.42
CA LEU A 28 -10.05 -15.35 -17.62
C LEU A 28 -11.49 -15.71 -17.26
N ARG A 29 -12.24 -16.30 -18.19
CA ARG A 29 -13.61 -16.79 -17.93
C ARG A 29 -13.63 -17.94 -16.93
N ALA A 30 -12.67 -18.87 -17.04
CA ALA A 30 -12.55 -20.00 -16.11
C ALA A 30 -12.17 -19.56 -14.68
N SER A 31 -11.36 -18.52 -14.53
CA SER A 31 -10.87 -18.01 -13.23
C SER A 31 -11.55 -16.70 -12.80
N ARG A 32 -12.82 -16.48 -13.18
CA ARG A 32 -13.53 -15.23 -12.88
C ARG A 32 -13.60 -14.95 -11.37
N ASP A 33 -14.00 -15.95 -10.58
CA ASP A 33 -14.21 -15.77 -9.14
C ASP A 33 -12.89 -15.61 -8.39
N GLU A 34 -11.84 -16.32 -8.83
CA GLU A 34 -10.47 -16.12 -8.34
C GLU A 34 -9.97 -14.71 -8.61
N ALA A 35 -10.23 -14.15 -9.80
CA ALA A 35 -9.82 -12.79 -10.13
C ALA A 35 -10.48 -11.74 -9.20
N LEU A 36 -11.76 -11.91 -8.89
CA LEU A 36 -12.47 -11.05 -7.94
C LEU A 36 -11.95 -11.23 -6.50
N LEU A 37 -11.69 -12.47 -6.09
CA LEU A 37 -11.11 -12.78 -4.79
C LEU A 37 -9.72 -12.13 -4.64
N PHE A 38 -8.85 -12.27 -5.63
CA PHE A 38 -7.52 -11.66 -5.58
C PHE A 38 -7.59 -10.14 -5.58
N LYS A 39 -8.52 -9.54 -6.31
CA LYS A 39 -8.77 -8.09 -6.20
C LYS A 39 -9.12 -7.73 -4.75
N HIS A 40 -10.03 -8.46 -4.12
CA HIS A 40 -10.40 -8.20 -2.73
C HIS A 40 -9.20 -8.34 -1.78
N LEU A 41 -8.48 -9.46 -1.85
CA LEU A 41 -7.35 -9.75 -0.95
C LEU A 41 -6.16 -8.79 -1.12
N THR A 42 -5.97 -8.23 -2.32
CA THR A 42 -4.88 -7.28 -2.60
C THR A 42 -5.29 -5.82 -2.43
N THR A 43 -6.57 -5.52 -2.23
CA THR A 43 -7.04 -4.16 -1.98
C THR A 43 -6.72 -3.78 -0.53
N ILE A 44 -5.94 -2.71 -0.34
CA ILE A 44 -5.68 -2.16 0.99
C ILE A 44 -6.99 -1.70 1.60
N ARG A 45 -7.31 -2.21 2.79
CA ARG A 45 -8.47 -1.80 3.57
C ARG A 45 -8.18 -0.45 4.25
N VAL A 46 -8.81 0.62 3.76
CA VAL A 46 -8.60 2.00 4.24
C VAL A 46 -9.59 2.45 5.32
N ASP A 47 -10.62 1.65 5.58
CA ASP A 47 -11.69 1.86 6.56
C ASP A 47 -11.52 0.96 7.80
N ALA A 48 -10.28 0.52 8.08
CA ALA A 48 -9.99 -0.23 9.29
C ALA A 48 -10.32 0.62 10.54
N PRO A 49 -10.89 0.03 11.61
CA PRO A 49 -11.31 0.74 12.82
C PRO A 49 -10.10 1.12 13.69
N ILE A 50 -9.22 1.97 13.15
CA ILE A 50 -8.00 2.43 13.78
C ILE A 50 -8.19 3.90 14.15
N ILE A 51 -7.98 4.22 15.43
CA ILE A 51 -7.97 5.61 15.90
C ILE A 51 -6.57 6.15 15.69
N CYS A 52 -6.40 7.00 14.67
CA CYS A 52 -5.15 7.74 14.46
C CYS A 52 -5.41 9.24 14.63
N CYS A 53 -4.77 9.85 15.63
CA CYS A 53 -4.77 11.31 15.74
C CYS A 53 -3.62 11.85 14.88
N TRP A 54 -3.94 12.30 13.67
CA TRP A 54 -2.95 12.89 12.76
C TRP A 54 -2.18 14.06 13.39
N ASN A 55 -2.75 14.74 14.39
CA ASN A 55 -2.07 15.80 15.13
C ASN A 55 -0.99 15.29 16.09
N GLN A 56 -1.09 14.05 16.55
CA GLN A 56 -0.07 13.40 17.39
C GLN A 56 1.04 12.76 16.55
N CYS A 57 0.79 12.47 15.28
CA CYS A 57 1.82 12.04 14.32
C CYS A 57 2.66 13.23 13.85
N ARG A 58 3.50 13.78 14.73
CA ARG A 58 4.49 14.82 14.43
C ARG A 58 5.88 14.29 14.65
N LEU A 59 6.80 14.62 13.74
CA LEU A 59 8.21 14.37 13.96
C LEU A 59 8.73 15.36 15.01
N THR A 60 9.44 14.87 16.02
CA THR A 60 10.18 15.72 16.95
C THR A 60 11.47 16.20 16.29
N ALA A 61 11.86 17.45 16.55
CA ALA A 61 13.18 17.94 16.18
C ALA A 61 14.28 17.45 17.15
N ASP A 62 13.88 17.01 18.34
CA ASP A 62 14.77 16.47 19.38
C ASP A 62 14.83 14.94 19.30
N PHE A 63 16.01 14.45 18.92
CA PHE A 63 16.34 13.02 18.85
C PHE A 63 17.20 12.55 20.02
N SER A 64 17.55 13.43 20.97
CA SER A 64 18.35 13.07 22.15
C SER A 64 17.82 11.85 22.91
N PRO A 65 16.49 11.68 23.11
CA PRO A 65 15.95 10.49 23.79
C PRO A 65 16.21 9.15 23.09
N LEU A 66 16.53 9.15 21.79
CA LEU A 66 16.78 7.92 21.04
C LEU A 66 18.17 7.33 21.33
N HIS A 67 19.12 8.13 21.81
CA HIS A 67 20.50 7.69 21.98
C HIS A 67 20.61 6.49 22.93
N SER A 68 19.96 6.55 24.10
CA SER A 68 19.99 5.47 25.09
C SER A 68 19.35 4.19 24.55
N THR A 69 18.19 4.32 23.90
CA THR A 69 17.48 3.17 23.33
C THR A 69 18.28 2.50 22.21
N LEU A 70 18.89 3.29 21.32
CA LEU A 70 19.70 2.76 20.23
C LEU A 70 20.96 2.06 20.74
N GLU A 71 21.59 2.59 21.79
CA GLU A 71 22.74 1.94 22.45
C GLU A 71 22.34 0.61 23.09
N GLU A 72 21.22 0.58 23.83
CA GLU A 72 20.71 -0.63 24.49
C GLU A 72 20.45 -1.77 23.48
N ILE A 73 19.86 -1.45 22.32
CA ILE A 73 19.58 -2.44 21.26
C ILE A 73 20.74 -2.64 20.29
N GLY A 74 21.90 -2.02 20.54
CA GLY A 74 23.13 -2.19 19.76
C GLY A 74 23.10 -1.58 18.35
N ILE A 75 22.15 -0.69 18.06
CA ILE A 75 22.05 -0.02 16.76
C ILE A 75 22.96 1.21 16.73
N ARG A 76 23.95 1.18 15.84
CA ARG A 76 24.80 2.34 15.55
C ARG A 76 24.22 3.14 14.38
N ALA A 77 23.32 4.07 14.69
CA ALA A 77 22.74 4.97 13.70
C ALA A 77 23.28 6.40 13.85
N LYS A 78 23.48 7.09 12.72
CA LYS A 78 23.78 8.53 12.72
C LYS A 78 22.46 9.30 12.84
N LEU A 79 22.24 9.94 13.98
CA LEU A 79 21.05 10.76 14.19
C LEU A 79 21.22 12.15 13.57
N PRO A 80 20.14 12.74 13.03
CA PRO A 80 20.16 14.16 12.65
C PRO A 80 20.56 15.00 13.85
N ARG A 81 21.46 15.97 13.63
CA ARG A 81 21.64 17.04 14.61
C ARG A 81 20.33 17.82 14.62
N THR A 82 19.72 17.98 15.79
CA THR A 82 18.54 18.82 16.01
C THR A 82 18.75 20.12 15.23
N ALA A 83 17.84 20.45 14.31
CA ALA A 83 17.94 21.73 13.60
C ALA A 83 17.89 22.83 14.64
N ASP A 84 18.90 23.71 14.61
CA ASP A 84 19.05 24.82 15.53
C ASP A 84 17.71 25.55 15.69
N SER A 85 17.27 25.68 16.94
CA SER A 85 16.24 26.63 17.34
C SER A 85 16.70 28.04 16.93
N SER A 86 16.33 28.47 15.73
CA SER A 86 16.55 29.83 15.25
C SER A 86 15.18 30.46 15.10
N SER A 87 14.86 31.27 16.12
CA SER A 87 13.99 32.45 16.16
C SER A 87 12.84 32.59 15.15
#